data_AF-A0A9E5AVT3-F1
#
_entry.id   AF-A0A9E5AVT3-F1
#
_cell.length_a   1.000
_cell.length_b   1.000
_cell.length_c   1.000
_cell.angle_alpha   90.00
_cell.angle_beta   90.00
_cell.angle_gamma   90.00
#
_symmetry.space_group_name_H-M   'P 1'
#
loop_
_entity.id
_entity.type
_entity.pdbx_description
1 polymer ?
#
loop_
_entity_poly.entity_id
_entity_poly.type
_entity_poly.pdbx_seq_one_letter_code
_entity_poly.pdbx_strand_id
1 'polypeptide(L)'
;PSIQRGIEYLIRTQNADGSWTEDETTGTGFPSVFYLKYDIYRNTWPLLALATYQKALERKHYENNDHLNSRVNGTAPHLATVVAAR
;
A
#
# COMPACT_ATOMS: atom_id res chain seq x y z
N PRO A 1 -12.01 -5.63 4.65
CA PRO A 1 -12.74 -5.60 3.35
C PRO A 1 -12.58 -4.28 2.56
N SER A 2 -12.59 -3.11 3.21
CA SER A 2 -12.45 -1.80 2.52
C SER A 2 -11.12 -1.62 1.78
N ILE A 3 -9.99 -1.91 2.44
CA ILE A 3 -8.65 -1.79 1.84
C ILE A 3 -8.52 -2.64 0.57
N GLN A 4 -8.91 -3.92 0.65
CA GLN A 4 -8.84 -4.84 -0.49
C GLN A 4 -9.63 -4.32 -1.69
N ARG A 5 -10.87 -3.83 -1.48
CA ARG A 5 -11.67 -3.23 -2.56
C ARG A 5 -11.02 -1.98 -3.16
N GLY A 6 -10.35 -1.17 -2.34
CA GLY A 6 -9.59 -0.02 -2.81
C GLY A 6 -8.41 -0.43 -3.71
N ILE A 7 -7.67 -1.46 -3.31
CA ILE A 7 -6.57 -2.01 -4.11
C ILE A 7 -7.08 -2.61 -5.43
N GLU A 8 -8.16 -3.40 -5.38
CA GLU A 8 -8.81 -3.96 -6.57
C GLU A 8 -9.33 -2.87 -7.51
N TYR A 9 -9.83 -1.75 -6.98
CA TYR A 9 -10.19 -0.59 -7.78
C TYR A 9 -8.98 -0.03 -8.52
N LEU A 10 -7.86 0.24 -7.82
CA LEU A 10 -6.65 0.79 -8.44
C LEU A 10 -6.11 -0.13 -9.54
N ILE A 11 -6.10 -1.44 -9.32
CA ILE A 11 -5.64 -2.41 -10.33
C ILE A 11 -6.58 -2.39 -11.56
N ARG A 12 -7.90 -2.38 -11.34
CA ARG A 12 -8.88 -2.43 -12.43
C ARG A 12 -8.91 -1.16 -13.27
N THR A 13 -8.62 0.00 -12.69
CA THR A 13 -8.71 1.31 -13.36
C THR A 13 -7.38 1.83 -13.88
N GLN A 14 -6.29 1.05 -13.75
CA GLN A 14 -5.02 1.40 -14.35
C GLN A 14 -5.13 1.37 -15.89
N ASN A 15 -4.63 2.42 -16.53
CA ASN A 15 -4.56 2.52 -17.97
C ASN A 15 -3.51 1.55 -18.54
N ALA A 16 -3.59 1.26 -19.84
CA ALA A 16 -2.66 0.35 -20.52
C ALA A 16 -1.19 0.83 -20.47
N ASP A 17 -0.96 2.14 -20.33
CA ASP A 17 0.37 2.74 -20.18
C ASP A 17 0.90 2.71 -18.73
N GLY A 18 0.12 2.15 -17.79
CA GLY A 18 0.45 2.07 -16.38
C GLY A 18 0.07 3.31 -15.56
N SER A 19 -0.47 4.36 -16.18
CA SER A 19 -0.96 5.55 -15.47
C SER A 19 -2.38 5.39 -14.96
N TRP A 20 -2.87 6.36 -14.19
CA TRP A 20 -4.31 6.49 -13.89
C TRP A 20 -4.86 7.80 -14.45
N THR A 21 -6.13 7.77 -14.84
CA THR A 21 -6.86 8.98 -15.23
C THR A 21 -7.35 9.71 -13.99
N GLU A 22 -7.19 11.03 -13.96
CA GLU A 22 -7.71 11.92 -12.93
C GLU A 22 -8.37 13.12 -13.62
N ASP A 23 -9.70 13.12 -13.61
CA ASP A 23 -10.51 14.18 -14.21
C ASP A 23 -10.72 15.34 -13.23
N GLU A 24 -10.82 15.01 -11.94
CA GLU A 24 -11.11 15.97 -10.88
C GLU A 24 -9.85 16.61 -10.30
N THR A 25 -10.01 17.80 -9.72
CA THR A 25 -8.92 18.50 -9.05
C THR A 25 -8.82 18.08 -7.59
N THR A 26 -7.68 17.55 -7.17
CA THR A 26 -7.46 17.03 -5.80
C THR A 26 -6.61 17.95 -4.91
N GLY A 27 -5.94 18.96 -5.48
CA GLY A 27 -5.21 19.98 -4.75
C GLY A 27 -6.07 21.21 -4.43
N THR A 28 -5.87 21.80 -3.26
CA THR A 28 -6.51 23.06 -2.87
C THR A 28 -5.45 24.14 -2.68
N GLY A 29 -5.57 25.25 -3.40
CA GLY A 29 -4.75 26.44 -3.17
C GLY A 29 -5.44 27.39 -2.18
N PHE A 30 -6.56 27.98 -2.62
CA PHE A 30 -7.43 28.80 -1.77
C PHE A 30 -8.84 28.21 -1.78
N PRO A 31 -9.38 27.82 -0.62
CA PRO A 31 -10.71 27.21 -0.54
C PRO A 31 -11.77 28.03 -1.27
N SER A 32 -12.60 27.34 -2.06
CA SER A 32 -13.71 27.90 -2.83
C SER A 32 -13.37 28.81 -4.01
N VAL A 33 -12.11 29.21 -4.19
CA VAL A 33 -11.74 30.17 -5.25
C VAL A 33 -10.54 29.73 -6.10
N PHE A 34 -9.74 28.76 -5.64
CA PHE A 34 -8.58 28.27 -6.39
C PHE A 34 -8.19 26.83 -6.02
N TYR A 35 -8.24 25.95 -7.01
CA TYR A 35 -7.86 24.54 -6.88
C TYR A 35 -6.69 24.20 -7.81
N LEU A 36 -5.91 23.20 -7.43
CA LEU A 36 -4.65 22.82 -8.08
C LEU A 36 -4.72 21.39 -8.60
N LYS A 37 -4.45 21.22 -9.88
CA LYS A 37 -4.21 19.89 -10.44
C LYS A 37 -2.72 19.57 -10.32
N TYR A 38 -2.40 18.54 -9.57
CA TYR A 38 -1.05 18.01 -9.48
C TYR A 38 -0.95 16.81 -10.41
N ASP A 39 -0.51 17.02 -11.66
CA ASP A 39 -0.58 15.97 -12.70
C ASP A 39 0.09 14.65 -12.30
N ILE A 40 1.12 14.69 -11.45
CA ILE A 40 1.84 13.50 -11.01
C ILE A 40 1.08 12.69 -9.95
N TYR A 41 0.13 13.29 -9.22
CA TYR A 41 -0.59 12.64 -8.11
C TYR A 41 -1.37 11.42 -8.55
N ARG A 42 -1.95 11.47 -9.76
CA ARG A 42 -2.63 10.34 -10.39
C ARG A 42 -1.75 9.09 -10.49
N ASN A 43 -0.43 9.22 -10.50
CA ASN A 43 0.50 8.09 -10.58
C ASN A 43 1.18 7.81 -9.23
N THR A 44 1.65 8.85 -8.54
CA THR A 44 2.43 8.69 -7.30
C THR A 44 1.61 8.05 -6.18
N TRP A 45 0.36 8.48 -5.98
CA TRP A 45 -0.44 7.99 -4.86
C TRP A 45 -0.92 6.55 -5.04
N PRO A 46 -1.41 6.12 -6.22
CA PRO A 46 -1.71 4.71 -6.46
C PRO A 46 -0.50 3.80 -6.27
N LEU A 47 0.68 4.18 -6.78
CA LEU A 47 1.90 3.39 -6.62
C LEU A 47 2.30 3.27 -5.15
N LEU A 48 2.25 4.37 -4.40
CA LEU A 48 2.55 4.33 -2.96
C LEU A 48 1.56 3.44 -2.20
N ALA A 49 0.27 3.50 -2.53
CA ALA A 49 -0.76 2.67 -1.91
C ALA A 49 -0.52 1.18 -2.20
N LEU A 50 -0.23 0.81 -3.45
CA LEU A 50 0.06 -0.56 -3.85
C LEU A 50 1.32 -1.10 -3.17
N ALA A 51 2.42 -0.34 -3.17
CA ALA A 51 3.66 -0.72 -2.49
C ALA A 51 3.48 -0.88 -0.98
N THR A 52 2.71 0.01 -0.35
CA THR A 52 2.40 -0.07 1.09
C THR A 52 1.57 -1.31 1.40
N TYR A 53 0.58 -1.62 0.55
CA TYR A 53 -0.23 -2.82 0.71
C TYR A 53 0.58 -4.10 0.56
N GLN A 54 1.49 -4.16 -0.42
CA GLN A 54 2.41 -5.28 -0.61
C GLN A 54 3.27 -5.52 0.65
N LYS A 55 3.90 -4.47 1.17
CA LYS A 55 4.70 -4.55 2.42
C LYS A 55 3.87 -5.02 3.62
N ALA A 56 2.61 -4.60 3.70
CA ALA A 56 1.72 -5.04 4.78
C ALA A 56 1.35 -6.53 4.66
N LEU A 57 1.19 -7.05 3.44
CA LEU A 57 0.96 -8.49 3.22
C LEU A 57 2.19 -9.32 3.56
N GLU A 58 3.37 -8.87 3.16
CA GLU A 58 4.64 -9.53 3.50
C GLU A 58 4.82 -9.60 5.02
N ARG A 59 4.60 -8.49 5.73
CA ARG A 59 4.66 -8.46 7.19
C ARG A 59 3.72 -9.48 7.83
N LYS A 60 2.46 -9.52 7.41
CA LYS A 60 1.49 -10.51 7.91
C LYS A 60 1.92 -11.95 7.62
N HIS A 61 2.50 -12.20 6.46
CA HIS A 61 3.04 -13.51 6.11
C HIS A 61 4.16 -13.92 7.07
N TYR A 62 5.10 -13.02 7.38
CA TYR A 62 6.16 -13.29 8.36
C TYR A 62 5.61 -13.54 9.77
N GLU A 63 4.71 -12.69 10.26
CA GLU A 63 4.09 -12.86 11.58
C GLU A 63 3.35 -14.19 11.70
N ASN A 64 2.57 -14.57 10.69
CA ASN A 64 1.87 -15.85 10.67
C ASN A 64 2.85 -17.04 10.68
N ASN A 65 3.95 -16.95 9.93
CA ASN A 65 4.96 -18.01 9.89
C ASN A 65 5.75 -18.12 11.20
N ASP A 66 6.04 -17.00 11.88
CA ASP A 66 6.68 -17.02 13.20
C ASP A 66 5.76 -17.62 14.27
N HIS A 67 4.47 -17.29 14.22
CA HIS A 67 3.46 -17.92 15.09
C HIS A 67 3.33 -19.43 14.82
N LEU A 68 3.38 -19.86 13.56
CA LEU A 68 3.38 -21.28 13.23
C LEU A 68 4.66 -21.97 13.71
N ASN A 69 5.83 -21.37 13.48
CA ASN A 69 7.12 -21.93 13.88
C ASN A 69 7.28 -22.01 15.40
N SER A 70 6.78 -21.02 16.16
CA SER A 70 6.80 -21.04 17.63
C SER A 70 5.86 -22.11 18.22
N ARG A 71 4.70 -22.35 17.60
CA ARG A 71 3.79 -23.45 17.97
C ARG A 71 4.40 -24.82 17.68
N VAL A 72 5.20 -24.94 16.63
CA VAL A 72 5.85 -26.20 16.23
C VAL A 72 7.12 -26.48 17.06
N ASN A 73 7.91 -25.44 17.37
CA ASN A 73 9.24 -25.62 17.95
C ASN A 73 9.35 -25.44 19.47
N GLY A 74 8.29 -25.04 20.19
CA GLY A 74 8.26 -25.05 21.67
C GLY A 74 9.31 -24.19 22.40
N THR A 75 10.14 -23.43 21.69
CA THR A 75 11.18 -22.55 22.27
C THR A 75 11.08 -21.15 21.65
N ALA A 76 10.91 -20.14 22.51
CA ALA A 76 10.76 -18.72 22.14
C ALA A 76 11.98 -18.18 21.35
N PRO A 77 11.81 -17.38 20.29
CA PRO A 77 12.94 -16.92 19.50
C PRO A 77 13.38 -15.51 19.90
N HIS A 78 14.61 -15.42 20.43
CA HIS A 78 15.37 -14.17 20.59
C HIS A 78 15.91 -13.62 19.24
N LEU A 79 15.65 -14.29 18.10
CA LEU A 79 16.38 -14.06 16.84
C LEU A 79 15.57 -13.45 15.67
N ALA A 80 14.28 -13.16 15.82
CA ALA A 80 13.45 -12.67 14.70
C ALA A 80 13.74 -11.20 14.29
N THR A 81 14.41 -10.41 15.14
CA THR A 81 14.53 -8.95 14.95
C THR A 81 15.42 -8.52 13.78
N VAL A 82 16.28 -9.39 13.23
CA VAL A 82 17.31 -8.97 12.26
C VAL A 82 16.82 -8.94 10.81
N VAL A 83 15.74 -9.65 10.46
CA VAL A 83 15.31 -9.76 9.05
C VAL A 83 14.33 -8.64 8.62
N ALA A 84 13.68 -7.96 9.55
CA ALA A 84 12.67 -6.92 9.23
C ALA A 84 13.22 -5.49 9.04
N ALA A 85 14.55 -5.29 9.13
CA ALA A 85 15.18 -3.96 9.15
C ALA A 85 16.00 -3.63 7.88
N ARG A 86 15.69 -4.21 6.72
CA ARG A 86 16.27 -3.81 5.43
C ARG A 86 15.20 -3.52 4.39
#